data_AF-A0A8T6UKV9-F1
#
_entry.id   AF-A0A8T6UKV9-F1
#
_cell.length_a   1.000
_cell.length_b   1.000
_cell.length_c   1.000
_cell.angle_alpha   90.00
_cell.angle_beta   90.00
_cell.angle_gamma   90.00
#
_symmetry.space_group_name_H-M   'P 1'
#
loop_
_entity.id
_entity.type
_entity.pdbx_description
1 polymer ?
#
loop_
_entity_poly.entity_id
_entity_poly.type
_entity_poly.pdbx_seq_one_letter_code
_entity_poly.pdbx_strand_id
1 'polypeptide(L)'
;MKQTGISNTEGIRFTLSLKQEMAVHLKQTMMENQLAIPYAHDTPEYRDFIAELNVERFQLTKTGKIQFSHPQGTHDDRFWALALAAYAARSQPTGRPEDFIFV
;
A
#
# COMPACT_ATOMS: atom_id res chain seq x y z
N MET A 1 12.63 -11.94 14.54
CA MET A 1 12.28 -10.53 14.83
C MET A 1 11.74 -10.51 16.25
N LYS A 2 12.37 -9.76 17.16
CA LYS A 2 11.87 -9.59 18.53
C LYS A 2 10.70 -8.62 18.48
N GLN A 3 9.56 -8.98 19.07
CA GLN A 3 8.41 -8.08 19.26
C GLN A 3 8.83 -6.90 20.12
N THR A 4 9.08 -5.75 19.49
CA THR A 4 9.41 -4.50 20.15
C THR A 4 8.15 -3.86 20.70
N GLY A 5 7.47 -4.47 21.68
CA GLY A 5 6.44 -3.84 22.53
C GLY A 5 5.21 -3.17 21.87
N ILE A 6 5.13 -3.07 20.54
CA ILE A 6 3.99 -2.48 19.83
C ILE A 6 2.93 -3.57 19.70
N SER A 7 1.92 -3.51 20.57
CA SER A 7 0.69 -4.28 20.41
C SER A 7 0.01 -3.90 19.10
N ASN A 8 -0.57 -4.87 18.40
CA ASN A 8 -1.34 -4.69 17.15
C ASN A 8 -0.53 -4.39 15.87
N THR A 9 0.69 -4.91 15.74
CA THR A 9 1.42 -4.89 14.46
C THR A 9 1.61 -6.29 13.89
N GLU A 10 1.40 -6.43 12.58
CA GLU A 10 1.67 -7.66 11.84
C GLU A 10 2.89 -7.49 10.94
N GLY A 11 3.88 -8.36 11.10
CA GLY A 11 5.06 -8.37 10.25
C GLY A 11 4.75 -9.00 8.89
N ILE A 12 4.83 -8.20 7.82
CA ILE A 12 4.55 -8.66 6.46
C ILE A 12 5.86 -8.85 5.66
N ARG A 13 6.01 -10.02 5.04
CA ARG A 13 7.13 -10.30 4.13
C ARG A 13 6.75 -9.96 2.70
N PHE A 14 7.44 -8.97 2.13
CA PHE A 14 7.24 -8.51 0.76
C PHE A 14 7.78 -9.52 -0.26
N THR A 15 6.99 -10.56 -0.53
CA THR A 15 7.21 -11.54 -1.60
C THR A 15 6.65 -11.03 -2.93
N LEU A 16 7.06 -11.64 -4.05
CA LEU A 16 6.53 -11.28 -5.38
C LEU A 16 4.99 -11.42 -5.44
N SER A 17 4.46 -12.55 -4.96
CA SER A 17 3.00 -12.78 -4.95
C SER A 17 2.27 -11.75 -4.10
N LEU A 18 2.78 -11.45 -2.90
CA LEU A 18 2.12 -10.49 -2.02
C LEU A 18 2.20 -9.06 -2.56
N LYS A 19 3.34 -8.67 -3.15
CA LYS A 19 3.48 -7.39 -3.87
C LYS A 19 2.45 -7.28 -5.00
N GLN A 20 2.25 -8.35 -5.76
CA GLN A 20 1.23 -8.40 -6.80
C GLN A 20 -0.17 -8.18 -6.22
N GLU A 21 -0.54 -8.92 -5.17
CA GLU A 21 -1.85 -8.78 -4.52
C GLU A 21 -2.08 -7.37 -3.96
N MET A 22 -1.10 -6.80 -3.26
CA MET A 22 -1.20 -5.46 -2.68
C MET A 22 -1.37 -4.38 -3.75
N ALA A 23 -0.57 -4.43 -4.81
CA ALA A 23 -0.63 -3.45 -5.89
C ALA A 23 -1.96 -3.57 -6.67
N VAL A 24 -2.42 -4.79 -6.96
CA VAL A 24 -3.74 -5.01 -7.60
C VAL A 24 -4.86 -4.47 -6.72
N HIS A 25 -4.83 -4.73 -5.41
CA HIS A 25 -5.83 -4.21 -4.49
C HIS A 25 -5.83 -2.69 -4.44
N LEU A 26 -4.65 -2.06 -4.34
CA LEU A 26 -4.54 -0.60 -4.40
C LEU A 26 -5.16 -0.04 -5.68
N LYS A 27 -4.81 -0.57 -6.85
CA LYS A 27 -5.37 -0.13 -8.14
C LYS A 27 -6.89 -0.29 -8.18
N GLN A 28 -7.42 -1.40 -7.66
CA GLN A 28 -8.86 -1.62 -7.54
C GLN A 28 -9.52 -0.54 -6.67
N THR A 29 -8.99 -0.25 -5.48
CA THR A 29 -9.54 0.81 -4.61
C THR A 29 -9.51 2.19 -5.26
N MET A 30 -8.51 2.48 -6.10
CA MET A 30 -8.44 3.71 -6.90
C MET A 30 -9.54 3.74 -7.97
N MET A 31 -9.74 2.63 -8.70
CA MET A 31 -10.77 2.53 -9.75
C MET A 31 -12.20 2.63 -9.18
N GLU A 32 -12.41 2.12 -7.97
CA GLU A 32 -13.70 2.13 -7.27
C GLU A 32 -13.94 3.43 -6.47
N ASN A 33 -13.04 4.41 -6.57
CA ASN A 33 -13.07 5.66 -5.81
C ASN A 33 -13.15 5.45 -4.28
N GLN A 34 -12.55 4.36 -3.77
CA GLN A 34 -12.49 4.04 -2.34
C GLN A 34 -11.21 4.56 -1.68
N LEU A 35 -10.28 5.13 -2.45
CA LEU A 35 -9.07 5.77 -1.95
C LEU A 35 -9.24 7.29 -1.90
N ALA A 36 -9.11 7.88 -0.71
CA ALA A 36 -9.02 9.32 -0.51
C ALA A 36 -7.59 9.73 -0.17
N ILE A 37 -6.98 10.55 -1.03
CA ILE A 37 -5.67 11.16 -0.76
C ILE A 37 -5.94 12.62 -0.34
N PRO A 38 -5.51 13.05 0.87
CA PRO A 38 -5.67 14.43 1.31
C PRO A 38 -5.11 15.42 0.30
N TYR A 39 -5.97 16.33 -0.14
CA TYR A 39 -5.67 17.35 -1.14
C TYR A 39 -4.79 18.44 -0.49
N ALA A 40 -3.46 18.29 -0.52
CA ALA A 40 -2.49 19.30 -0.09
C ALA A 40 -1.96 20.06 -1.31
N HIS A 41 -2.86 20.74 -2.02
CA HIS A 41 -2.58 21.33 -3.31
C HIS A 41 -1.56 22.43 -3.13
N ASP A 42 -0.55 22.38 -3.99
CA ASP A 42 0.59 23.31 -4.10
C ASP A 42 1.88 22.96 -3.34
N THR A 43 1.90 21.84 -2.61
CA THR A 43 3.15 21.33 -2.04
C THR A 43 3.96 20.49 -3.06
N PRO A 44 5.29 20.69 -3.19
CA PRO A 44 6.14 19.82 -4.00
C PRO A 44 6.01 18.34 -3.64
N GLU A 45 5.90 18.04 -2.35
CA GLU A 45 5.83 16.68 -1.82
C GLU A 45 4.59 15.93 -2.31
N TYR A 46 3.44 16.61 -2.38
CA TYR A 46 2.21 16.06 -2.95
C TYR A 46 2.36 15.75 -4.44
N ARG A 47 2.94 16.69 -5.21
CA ARG A 47 3.14 16.47 -6.66
C ARG A 47 4.07 15.29 -6.93
N ASP A 48 5.15 15.20 -6.17
CA ASP A 48 6.11 14.10 -6.30
C ASP A 48 5.47 12.76 -5.92
N PHE A 49 4.62 12.75 -4.88
CA PHE A 49 3.88 11.56 -4.49
C PHE A 49 2.91 11.09 -5.58
N ILE A 50 2.12 12.01 -6.15
CA ILE A 50 1.22 11.67 -7.26
C ILE A 50 2.01 11.21 -8.49
N ALA A 51 3.16 11.81 -8.78
CA ALA A 51 4.04 11.36 -9.85
C ALA A 51 4.52 9.92 -9.62
N GLU A 52 4.96 9.58 -8.40
CA GLU A 52 5.39 8.22 -8.05
C GLU A 52 4.29 7.16 -8.22
N LEU A 53 3.04 7.51 -7.90
CA LEU A 53 1.90 6.60 -8.12
C LEU A 53 1.65 6.33 -9.62
N ASN A 54 1.96 7.30 -10.48
CA ASN A 54 1.66 7.25 -11.91
C ASN A 54 2.78 6.65 -12.77
N VAL A 55 4.04 6.68 -12.31
CA VAL A 55 5.19 6.13 -13.07
C VAL A 55 5.38 4.63 -12.87
N GLU A 56 4.62 4.01 -11.96
CA GLU A 56 4.62 2.57 -11.74
C GLU A 56 4.34 1.80 -13.04
N ARG A 57 5.09 0.72 -13.24
CA ARG A 57 5.00 -0.17 -14.40
C ARG A 57 4.70 -1.58 -13.95
N PHE A 58 4.06 -2.34 -14.83
CA PHE A 58 3.87 -3.77 -14.64
C PHE A 58 4.40 -4.56 -15.84
N GLN A 59 4.84 -5.78 -15.58
CA GLN A 59 5.26 -6.73 -16.61
C GLN A 59 4.74 -8.12 -16.31
N LEU A 60 4.38 -8.88 -17.35
CA LEU A 60 4.05 -10.29 -17.22
C LEU A 60 5.36 -11.11 -17.24
N THR A 61 5.63 -11.80 -16.15
CA THR A 61 6.80 -12.68 -16.03
C THR A 61 6.62 -13.96 -16.84
N LYS A 62 7.74 -14.66 -17.13
CA LYS A 62 7.71 -15.96 -17.81
C LYS A 62 6.87 -17.03 -17.10
N THR A 63 6.67 -16.87 -15.79
CA THR A 63 5.83 -17.75 -14.97
C THR A 63 4.35 -17.33 -14.94
N GLY A 64 3.95 -16.32 -15.74
CA GLY A 64 2.57 -15.82 -15.80
C GLY A 64 2.16 -14.91 -14.63
N LYS A 65 3.09 -14.53 -13.76
CA LYS A 65 2.84 -13.59 -12.64
C LYS A 65 3.03 -12.15 -13.09
N ILE A 66 2.26 -11.23 -12.52
CA ILE A 66 2.43 -9.80 -12.75
C ILE A 66 3.47 -9.29 -11.75
N GLN A 67 4.50 -8.63 -12.26
CA GLN A 67 5.49 -7.95 -11.45
C GLN A 67 5.34 -6.45 -11.62
N PHE A 68 5.16 -5.75 -10.50
CA PHE A 68 5.15 -4.31 -10.43
C PHE A 68 6.53 -3.77 -10.08
N SER A 69 6.91 -2.66 -10.72
CA SER A 69 8.20 -2.01 -10.52
C SER A 69 8.17 -0.55 -10.96
N HIS A 70 8.99 0.27 -10.32
CA HIS A 70 9.22 1.64 -10.74
C HIS A 70 10.42 1.75 -11.71
N PRO A 71 10.47 2.78 -12.57
CA PRO A 71 11.61 3.04 -13.44
C PRO A 71 12.93 3.17 -12.66
N GLN A 72 14.05 2.86 -13.30
CA GLN A 72 15.35 3.03 -12.67
C GLN A 72 15.59 4.52 -12.34
N GLY A 73 16.06 4.79 -11.13
CA GLY A 73 16.33 6.15 -10.64
C GLY A 73 15.14 6.85 -9.99
N THR A 74 14.00 6.17 -9.83
CA THR A 74 12.85 6.69 -9.07
C THR A 74 12.66 5.91 -7.75
N HIS A 75 11.86 6.46 -6.85
CA HIS A 75 11.50 5.81 -5.58
C HIS A 75 10.15 5.07 -5.69
N ASP A 76 10.00 4.00 -4.92
CA ASP A 76 8.77 3.17 -4.84
C ASP A 76 8.24 3.01 -3.41
N ASP A 77 8.91 3.60 -2.43
CA ASP A 77 8.63 3.45 -1.01
C ASP A 77 7.26 4.03 -0.62
N ARG A 78 6.91 5.23 -1.09
CA ARG A 78 5.59 5.83 -0.84
C ARG A 78 4.46 5.03 -1.49
N PHE A 79 4.70 4.49 -2.69
CA PHE A 79 3.75 3.60 -3.37
C PHE A 79 3.51 2.33 -2.54
N TRP A 80 4.56 1.66 -2.08
CA TRP A 80 4.43 0.44 -1.28
C TRP A 80 3.84 0.70 0.11
N ALA A 81 4.13 1.85 0.73
CA ALA A 81 3.51 2.27 1.97
C ALA A 81 2.00 2.44 1.81
N LEU A 82 1.57 3.10 0.73
CA LEU A 82 0.15 3.26 0.41
C LEU A 82 -0.53 1.92 0.11
N ALA A 83 0.12 1.06 -0.70
CA ALA A 83 -0.40 -0.25 -1.03
C ALA A 83 -0.59 -1.13 0.21
N LEU A 84 0.36 -1.07 1.16
CA LEU A 84 0.26 -1.74 2.44
C LEU A 84 -0.89 -1.20 3.28
N ALA A 85 -1.07 0.12 3.35
CA ALA A 85 -2.15 0.75 4.08
C ALA A 85 -3.53 0.35 3.53
N ALA A 86 -3.70 0.41 2.20
CA ALA A 86 -4.93 -0.03 1.54
C ALA A 86 -5.19 -1.52 1.80
N TYR A 87 -4.16 -2.37 1.68
CA TYR A 87 -4.27 -3.80 1.91
C TYR A 87 -4.59 -4.17 3.36
N ALA A 88 -4.12 -3.39 4.34
CA ALA A 88 -4.48 -3.56 5.74
C ALA A 88 -5.94 -3.14 6.00
N ALA A 89 -6.41 -2.07 5.34
CA ALA A 89 -7.76 -1.54 5.49
C ALA A 89 -8.87 -2.48 4.95
N ARG A 90 -8.53 -3.46 4.11
CA ARG A 90 -9.49 -4.48 3.63
C ARG A 90 -9.98 -5.41 4.74
N SER A 91 -9.16 -5.62 5.77
CA SER A 91 -9.46 -6.51 6.88
C SER A 91 -10.32 -5.74 7.87
N GLN A 92 -11.46 -6.29 8.29
CA GLN A 92 -12.14 -5.77 9.49
C GLN A 92 -11.12 -5.74 10.64
N PRO A 93 -11.12 -4.70 11.50
CA PRO A 93 -10.22 -4.66 12.64
C PRO A 93 -10.40 -5.96 13.41
N THR A 94 -9.33 -6.75 13.50
CA THR A 94 -9.30 -8.00 14.26
C THR A 94 -9.24 -7.76 15.78
N GLY A 95 -9.37 -6.50 16.21
CA GLY A 95 -9.61 -6.14 17.59
C GLY A 95 -11.01 -6.58 17.99
N ARG A 96 -11.12 -7.31 19.10
CA ARG A 96 -12.43 -7.61 19.68
C ARG A 96 -13.13 -6.28 20.00
N PRO A 97 -14.46 -6.18 19.82
CA PRO A 97 -15.21 -4.95 20.06
C PRO A 97 -14.99 -4.34 21.45
N GLU A 98 -14.64 -5.16 22.46
CA GLU A 98 -14.35 -4.74 23.83
C GLU A 98 -13.07 -3.88 24.04
N ASP A 99 -12.18 -3.74 23.05
CA ASP A 99 -10.96 -2.93 23.22
C ASP A 99 -11.17 -1.41 22.97
N PHE A 100 -12.37 -1.00 22.56
CA PHE A 100 -12.74 0.40 22.41
C PHE A 100 -13.62 0.85 23.57
N ILE A 101 -13.00 1.39 24.62
CA ILE A 101 -13.73 2.19 25.62
C ILE A 101 -14.04 3.54 24.97
N PHE A 102 -15.31 3.76 24.63
CA PHE A 102 -15.82 5.11 24.44
C PHE A 102 -15.90 5.76 25.83
N VAL A 103 -14.92 6.61 26.16
CA VAL A 103 -14.99 7.56 27.27
C VAL A 103 -15.67 8.83 26.77
#